data_AF-A0A9X8VJC5-F1
#
_entry.id   AF-A0A9X8VJC5-F1
#
_cell.length_a   1.000
_cell.length_b   1.000
_cell.length_c   1.000
_cell.angle_alpha   90.00
_cell.angle_beta   90.00
_cell.angle_gamma   90.00
#
_symmetry.space_group_name_H-M   'P 1'
#
loop_
_entity.id
_entity.type
_entity.pdbx_description
1 polymer ?
#
loop_
_entity_poly.entity_id
_entity_poly.type
_entity_poly.pdbx_seq_one_letter_code
_entity_poly.pdbx_strand_id
1 'polypeptide(L)'
;MSKQQRAIAATLEYLREADIVLTEEEQQRIEIATFGLADYPVSGLQLLTYVNSPRYCAKELVLFPEQTCPEHLHPPFAGTPGKQETFRCRWGEVFLFVD
;
A
#
# COMPACT_ATOMS: atom_id res chain seq x y z
N MET A 1 -5.28 -21.99 -2.06
CA MET A 1 -5.22 -20.55 -2.42
C MET A 1 -3.79 -20.20 -2.79
N SER A 2 -3.59 -19.38 -3.82
CA SER A 2 -2.27 -18.85 -4.19
C SER A 2 -1.70 -17.93 -3.12
N LYS A 3 -0.38 -17.65 -3.14
CA LYS A 3 0.24 -16.65 -2.23
C LYS A 3 -0.46 -15.29 -2.34
N GLN A 4 -0.80 -14.87 -3.55
CA GLN A 4 -1.50 -13.61 -3.82
C GLN A 4 -2.91 -13.60 -3.24
N GLN A 5 -3.69 -14.68 -3.39
CA GLN A 5 -5.04 -14.77 -2.81
C GLN A 5 -5.02 -14.70 -1.29
N ARG A 6 -4.01 -15.31 -0.64
CA ARG A 6 -3.84 -15.21 0.82
C ARG A 6 -3.51 -13.79 1.26
N ALA A 7 -2.66 -13.09 0.51
CA ALA A 7 -2.32 -11.71 0.80
C ALA A 7 -3.53 -10.78 0.66
N ILE A 8 -4.34 -10.95 -0.40
CA ILE A 8 -5.57 -10.16 -0.58
C ILE A 8 -6.56 -10.43 0.57
N ALA A 9 -6.78 -11.69 0.93
CA ALA A 9 -7.67 -12.04 2.04
C ALA A 9 -7.22 -11.40 3.36
N ALA A 10 -5.93 -11.50 3.70
CA ALA A 10 -5.38 -10.84 4.88
C ALA A 10 -5.50 -9.32 4.82
N THR A 11 -5.24 -8.71 3.65
CA THR A 11 -5.40 -7.25 3.45
C THR A 11 -6.82 -6.80 3.75
N LEU A 12 -7.82 -7.55 3.27
CA LEU A 12 -9.23 -7.27 3.53
C LEU A 12 -9.59 -7.38 5.02
N GLU A 13 -9.01 -8.35 5.73
CA GLU A 13 -9.17 -8.46 7.18
C GLU A 13 -8.62 -7.22 7.89
N TYR A 14 -7.38 -6.79 7.60
CA TYR A 14 -6.79 -5.58 8.19
C TYR A 14 -7.61 -4.32 7.93
N LEU A 15 -8.09 -4.13 6.69
CA LEU A 15 -8.92 -2.98 6.34
C LEU A 15 -10.25 -3.00 7.08
N ARG A 16 -10.85 -4.19 7.26
CA ARG A 16 -12.07 -4.35 8.06
C ARG A 16 -11.82 -4.04 9.54
N GLU A 17 -10.72 -4.50 10.13
CA GLU A 17 -10.36 -4.19 11.54
C GLU A 17 -10.07 -2.69 11.76
N ALA A 18 -9.70 -1.97 10.69
CA ALA A 18 -9.53 -0.52 10.70
C ALA A 18 -10.84 0.26 10.41
N ASP A 19 -11.99 -0.41 10.35
CA ASP A 19 -13.29 0.16 9.95
C ASP A 19 -13.29 0.84 8.57
N ILE A 20 -12.44 0.36 7.65
CA ILE A 20 -12.37 0.84 6.26
C ILE A 20 -13.29 -0.01 5.39
N VAL A 21 -14.43 0.58 5.03
CA VAL A 21 -15.45 -0.10 4.21
C VAL A 21 -15.07 -0.02 2.74
N LEU A 22 -14.99 -1.18 2.08
CA LEU A 22 -14.73 -1.31 0.64
C LEU A 22 -15.91 -1.95 -0.10
N THR A 23 -16.23 -1.43 -1.27
CA THR A 23 -17.12 -2.07 -2.24
C THR A 23 -16.51 -3.35 -2.82
N GLU A 24 -17.32 -4.26 -3.37
CA GLU A 24 -16.82 -5.46 -4.03
C GLU A 24 -15.82 -5.15 -5.16
N GLU A 25 -16.03 -4.05 -5.90
CA GLU A 25 -15.13 -3.59 -6.95
C GLU A 25 -13.78 -3.13 -6.38
N GLU A 26 -13.76 -2.39 -5.27
CA GLU A 26 -12.52 -1.98 -4.59
C GLU A 26 -11.74 -3.19 -4.07
N GLN A 27 -12.43 -4.18 -3.50
CA GLN A 27 -11.78 -5.40 -3.00
C GLN A 27 -11.06 -6.16 -4.12
N GLN A 28 -11.61 -6.16 -5.35
CA GLN A 28 -10.99 -6.79 -6.52
C GLN A 28 -9.78 -6.02 -7.06
N ARG A 29 -9.65 -4.73 -6.72
CA ARG A 29 -8.56 -3.84 -7.18
C ARG A 29 -7.38 -3.78 -6.21
N ILE A 30 -7.37 -4.57 -5.14
CA ILE A 30 -6.21 -4.65 -4.24
C ILE A 30 -4.98 -5.15 -5.02
N GLU A 31 -3.93 -4.35 -4.98
CA GLU A 31 -2.64 -4.61 -5.62
C GLU A 31 -1.66 -5.17 -4.59
N ILE A 32 -0.89 -6.20 -5.00
CA ILE A 32 0.19 -6.78 -4.20
C ILE A 32 1.51 -6.43 -4.87
N ALA A 33 2.26 -5.51 -4.27
CA ALA A 33 3.58 -5.12 -4.72
C ALA A 33 4.65 -5.97 -4.03
N THR A 34 5.27 -6.88 -4.78
CA THR A 34 6.42 -7.68 -4.30
C THR A 34 7.76 -7.00 -4.56
N PHE A 35 7.76 -5.90 -5.30
CA PHE A 35 8.97 -5.18 -5.76
C PHE A 35 9.97 -6.08 -6.52
N GLY A 36 9.53 -7.23 -7.03
CA GLY A 36 10.40 -8.21 -7.69
C GLY A 36 11.35 -8.95 -6.73
N LEU A 37 11.17 -8.81 -5.42
CA LEU A 37 12.00 -9.45 -4.41
C LEU A 37 11.48 -10.86 -4.08
N ALA A 38 12.39 -11.76 -3.71
CA ALA A 38 12.08 -13.18 -3.49
C ALA A 38 11.51 -13.48 -2.09
N ASP A 39 11.63 -12.53 -1.16
CA ASP A 39 11.39 -12.66 0.28
C ASP A 39 9.99 -12.20 0.70
N TYR A 40 9.08 -11.92 -0.24
CA TYR A 40 7.68 -11.62 0.08
C TYR A 40 7.06 -12.68 1.02
N PRO A 41 6.43 -12.30 2.14
CA PRO A 41 5.97 -10.94 2.46
C PRO A 41 6.93 -10.07 3.26
N VAL A 42 8.14 -10.50 3.61
CA VAL A 42 9.07 -9.69 4.43
C VAL A 42 9.32 -8.33 3.77
N SER A 43 9.65 -8.34 2.47
CA SER A 43 9.66 -7.14 1.64
C SER A 43 8.43 -7.09 0.75
N GLY A 44 7.61 -6.05 0.87
CA GLY A 44 6.38 -5.94 0.10
C GLY A 44 5.42 -4.86 0.60
N LEU A 45 4.34 -4.67 -0.16
CA LEU A 45 3.27 -3.74 0.18
C LEU A 45 1.95 -4.24 -0.42
N GLN A 46 0.85 -4.08 0.28
CA GLN A 46 -0.49 -4.23 -0.27
C GLN A 46 -1.15 -2.86 -0.31
N LEU A 47 -1.87 -2.56 -1.39
CA LEU A 47 -2.48 -1.26 -1.53
C LEU A 47 -3.77 -1.30 -2.34
N LEU A 48 -4.67 -0.37 -2.02
CA LEU A 48 -5.79 0.01 -2.86
C LEU A 48 -5.60 1.45 -3.32
N THR A 49 -5.66 1.70 -4.62
CA THR A 49 -5.69 3.05 -5.16
C THR A 49 -7.14 3.52 -5.30
N TYR A 50 -7.59 4.43 -4.44
CA TYR A 50 -8.94 5.01 -4.54
C TYR A 50 -9.08 5.91 -5.77
N VAL A 51 -8.09 6.78 -5.97
CA VAL A 51 -8.06 7.73 -7.07
C VAL A 51 -6.62 8.01 -7.46
N ASN A 52 -6.40 8.15 -8.76
CA ASN A 52 -5.14 8.62 -9.32
C ASN A 52 -5.45 9.52 -10.52
N SER A 53 -5.27 10.82 -10.35
CA SER A 53 -5.57 11.83 -11.36
C SER A 53 -4.34 12.70 -11.61
N PRO A 54 -4.34 13.56 -12.65
CA PRO A 54 -3.24 14.51 -12.86
C PRO A 54 -3.00 15.47 -11.68
N ARG A 55 -3.99 15.66 -10.80
CA ARG A 55 -3.92 16.62 -9.68
C ARG A 55 -3.57 15.98 -8.35
N TYR A 56 -4.10 14.79 -8.06
CA TYR A 56 -3.90 14.13 -6.78
C TYR A 56 -4.13 12.62 -6.85
N CYS A 57 -3.60 11.92 -5.85
CA CYS A 57 -3.77 10.49 -5.63
C CYS A 57 -4.14 10.24 -4.16
N ALA A 58 -4.98 9.23 -3.92
CA ALA A 58 -5.25 8.71 -2.59
C ALA A 58 -5.20 7.19 -2.63
N LYS A 59 -4.57 6.60 -1.61
CA LYS A 59 -4.35 5.16 -1.49
C LYS A 59 -4.57 4.73 -0.05
N GLU A 60 -5.04 3.50 0.13
CA GLU A 60 -4.93 2.80 1.39
C GLU A 60 -3.76 1.81 1.30
N LEU A 61 -2.92 1.78 2.33
CA LEU A 61 -1.73 0.95 2.38
C LEU A 61 -1.86 -0.01 3.56
N VAL A 62 -1.52 -1.28 3.34
CA VAL A 62 -1.44 -2.29 4.39
C VAL A 62 -0.05 -2.89 4.40
N LEU A 63 0.54 -2.92 5.60
CA LEU A 63 1.73 -3.70 5.91
C LEU A 63 1.31 -4.79 6.89
N PHE A 64 1.72 -6.03 6.61
CA PHE A 64 1.61 -7.11 7.58
C PHE A 64 2.60 -6.91 8.74
N PRO A 65 2.42 -7.61 9.88
CA PRO A 65 3.36 -7.56 10.99
C PRO A 65 4.78 -7.82 10.49
N GLU A 66 5.71 -6.91 10.85
CA GLU A 66 7.13 -6.96 10.49
C GLU A 66 7.43 -6.86 8.97
N GLN A 67 6.44 -6.56 8.13
CA GLN A 67 6.65 -6.31 6.70
C GLN A 67 7.28 -4.93 6.47
N THR A 68 8.22 -4.86 5.52
CA THR A 68 8.91 -3.64 5.12
C THR A 68 8.59 -3.29 3.66
N CYS A 69 8.15 -2.06 3.43
CA CYS A 69 8.19 -1.46 2.10
C CYS A 69 9.63 -0.99 1.83
N PRO A 70 10.31 -1.45 0.77
CA PRO A 70 11.68 -1.05 0.48
C PRO A 70 11.85 0.47 0.31
N GLU A 71 13.03 0.98 0.67
CA GLU A 71 13.40 2.38 0.49
C GLU A 71 13.24 2.82 -0.98
N HIS A 72 12.62 3.98 -1.19
CA HIS A 72 12.47 4.59 -2.51
C HIS A 72 12.21 6.09 -2.39
N LEU A 73 12.42 6.79 -3.50
CA LEU A 73 12.14 8.22 -3.65
C LEU A 73 11.14 8.47 -4.78
N HIS A 74 10.45 9.60 -4.73
CA HIS A 74 9.64 10.09 -5.84
C HIS A 74 10.37 11.23 -6.56
N PRO A 75 11.15 10.93 -7.62
CA PRO A 75 11.96 11.94 -8.29
C PRO A 75 11.09 12.97 -9.03
N PRO A 76 11.66 14.15 -9.36
CA PRO A 76 11.06 15.09 -10.29
C PRO A 76 10.61 14.42 -11.59
N PHE A 77 9.39 14.72 -12.03
CA PHE A 77 8.84 14.22 -13.28
C PHE A 77 7.97 15.28 -13.95
N ALA A 78 7.97 15.33 -15.28
CA ALA A 78 7.13 16.24 -16.07
C ALA A 78 7.15 17.72 -15.60
N GLY A 79 8.31 18.21 -15.14
CA GLY A 79 8.47 19.58 -14.64
C GLY A 79 7.95 19.83 -13.22
N THR A 80 7.49 18.79 -12.51
CA THR A 80 7.13 18.84 -11.09
C THR A 80 8.33 18.46 -10.22
N PRO A 81 8.37 18.88 -8.94
CA PRO A 81 9.46 18.51 -8.01
C PRO A 81 9.48 17.03 -7.62
N GLY A 82 8.48 16.24 -8.05
CA GLY A 82 8.27 14.86 -7.62
C GLY A 82 6.96 14.72 -6.86
N LYS A 83 6.55 13.48 -6.59
CA LYS A 83 5.32 13.22 -5.83
C LYS A 83 5.55 13.60 -4.37
N GLN A 84 4.79 14.59 -3.90
CA GLN A 84 4.64 14.84 -2.47
C GLN A 84 3.52 13.94 -1.92
N GLU A 85 3.76 13.27 -0.80
CA GLU A 85 2.77 12.43 -0.15
C GLU A 85 2.70 12.71 1.35
N THR A 86 1.54 12.44 1.93
CA THR A 86 1.29 12.54 3.37
C THR A 86 0.81 11.19 3.84
N PHE A 87 1.53 10.60 4.79
CA PHE A 87 1.15 9.34 5.42
C PHE A 87 0.41 9.63 6.72
N ARG A 88 -0.69 8.90 6.95
CA ARG A 88 -1.42 8.89 8.21
C ARG A 88 -1.68 7.45 8.59
N CYS A 89 -1.04 6.98 9.66
CA CYS A 89 -1.39 5.69 10.24
C CYS A 89 -2.87 5.71 10.67
N ARG A 90 -3.65 4.76 10.16
CA ARG A 90 -5.08 4.60 10.49
C ARG A 90 -5.31 3.58 11.59
N TRP A 91 -4.48 2.55 11.64
CA TRP A 91 -4.59 1.42 12.54
C TRP A 91 -3.22 0.75 12.72
N GLY A 92 -2.93 0.24 13.91
CA GLY A 92 -1.64 -0.37 14.24
C GLY A 92 -0.52 0.64 14.47
N GLU A 93 0.69 0.27 14.06
CA GLU A 93 1.92 1.06 14.20
C GLU A 93 2.75 0.95 12.92
N VAL A 94 3.38 2.05 12.52
CA VAL A 94 4.31 2.09 11.38
C VAL A 94 5.52 2.94 11.73
N PHE A 95 6.70 2.42 11.43
CA PHE A 95 7.96 3.16 11.55
C PHE A 95 8.34 3.69 10.18
N LEU A 96 8.38 5.02 10.05
CA LEU A 96 8.77 5.69 8.82
C LEU A 96 10.17 6.29 9.00
N PHE A 97 11.09 5.89 8.14
CA PHE A 97 12.46 6.41 8.09
C PHE A 97 12.59 7.33 6.88
N VAL A 98 13.03 8.57 7.11
CA VAL A 98 13.24 9.63 6.09
C VAL A 98 14.56 10.34 6.37
N ASP A 99 15.10 11.02 5.35
CA ASP A 99 16.31 11.86 5.43
C ASP A 99 16.14 13.12 6.31
#